data_AF-A0A3N5SGF6-F1
#
_entry.id   AF-A0A3N5SGF6-F1
#
_cell.length_a   1.000
_cell.length_b   1.000
_cell.length_c   1.000
_cell.angle_alpha   90.00
_cell.angle_beta   90.00
_cell.angle_gamma   90.00
#
_symmetry.space_group_name_H-M   'P 1'
#
loop_
_entity.id
_entity.type
_entity.pdbx_description
1 polymer ?
#
loop_
_entity_poly.entity_id
_entity_poly.type
_entity_poly.pdbx_seq_one_letter_code
_entity_poly.pdbx_strand_id
1 'polypeptide(L)'
;MREWALRPLSGRLAITDPELNTGRNSFTTGSFIITLSAIGQDAPGGYAGPRLTIAHRSAPGRWLWHTLRGETFVGAAEGLETVTETRGSYFFSDRLVSTCADQTIDGIDQLPSAVEVRGSLTCSDGKIIGYTLIFHAPASNQLAFSLSFGHPKLNRAYLTYASDSDEHFFGLGEQFSRFDHKGQRVPIWVSEQGIGRGAQPVTALVNLAARSGGSDTTTYAAVPHYITSRLRSLFLENSEYSVFDLRAADRVQISTFSGQMQGRILFGANPEELITEYTGWAGRMRPLPNWILEGAVVGMQGGDARVREVYAQLKSRGTPVSAFWLQDWVGQRSTSFGKQLWWNWELDRERYPDWDALRAELAADDVRLMVYVSPFIADVAALKPNLRRNLFLEASQAGYLVKGADGSPYLIQNTDFSAGLLDLT
;
A
#
# COMPACT_ATOMS: atom_id res chain seq x y z
N MET A 1 -18.09 -18.14 -1.86
CA MET A 1 -18.61 -16.94 -2.54
C MET A 1 -17.44 -16.28 -3.26
N ARG A 2 -17.53 -15.99 -4.56
CA ARG A 2 -16.41 -15.35 -5.29
C ARG A 2 -16.39 -13.84 -4.95
N GLU A 3 -15.65 -13.47 -3.91
CA GLU A 3 -15.41 -12.11 -3.38
C GLU A 3 -14.68 -11.14 -4.34
N TRP A 4 -14.53 -11.49 -5.62
CA TRP A 4 -13.69 -10.79 -6.60
C TRP A 4 -14.52 -9.93 -7.58
N ALA A 5 -15.85 -9.98 -7.44
CA ALA A 5 -16.81 -9.44 -8.39
C ALA A 5 -17.66 -8.29 -7.80
N LEU A 6 -17.08 -7.41 -6.97
CA LEU A 6 -17.73 -6.12 -6.74
C LEU A 6 -17.75 -5.38 -8.08
N ARG A 7 -18.96 -5.08 -8.54
CA ARG A 7 -19.18 -4.26 -9.73
C ARG A 7 -18.73 -2.84 -9.40
N PRO A 8 -18.01 -2.15 -10.30
CA PRO A 8 -17.71 -0.74 -10.12
C PRO A 8 -19.00 0.04 -9.85
N LEU A 9 -18.93 1.01 -8.95
CA LEU A 9 -20.03 1.90 -8.69
C LEU A 9 -20.24 2.82 -9.90
N SER A 10 -21.47 2.92 -10.40
CA SER A 10 -21.82 3.72 -11.58
C SER A 10 -23.05 4.56 -11.30
N GLY A 11 -23.08 5.77 -11.82
CA GLY A 11 -24.17 6.73 -11.66
C GLY A 11 -23.99 7.91 -12.62
N ARG A 12 -24.95 8.82 -12.63
CA ARG A 12 -24.93 10.02 -13.49
C ARG A 12 -24.35 11.21 -12.75
N LEU A 13 -23.75 12.13 -13.52
CA LEU A 13 -23.34 13.44 -13.05
C LEU A 13 -24.27 14.51 -13.63
N ALA A 14 -24.82 15.34 -12.76
CA ALA A 14 -25.56 16.56 -13.11
C ALA A 14 -24.91 17.80 -12.48
N ILE A 15 -25.17 18.97 -13.05
CA ILE A 15 -24.82 20.26 -12.44
C ILE A 15 -26.15 20.91 -12.03
N THR A 16 -26.29 21.25 -10.75
CA THR A 16 -27.48 21.92 -10.21
C THR A 16 -27.26 23.42 -10.07
N ASP A 17 -26.01 23.85 -9.93
CA ASP A 17 -25.61 25.27 -9.92
C ASP A 17 -25.84 25.91 -11.30
N PRO A 18 -26.76 26.89 -11.42
CA PRO A 18 -27.05 27.57 -12.69
C PRO A 18 -25.85 28.28 -13.31
N GLU A 19 -24.92 28.80 -12.49
CA GLU A 19 -23.74 29.51 -12.98
C GLU A 19 -22.72 28.55 -13.61
N LEU A 20 -22.67 27.32 -13.10
CA LEU A 20 -21.76 26.29 -13.59
C LEU A 20 -22.33 25.46 -14.74
N ASN A 21 -23.65 25.47 -14.94
CA ASN A 21 -24.36 24.60 -15.88
C ASN A 21 -24.26 25.04 -17.36
N THR A 22 -23.44 26.04 -17.67
CA THR A 22 -23.17 26.47 -19.05
C THR A 22 -21.67 26.66 -19.31
N GLY A 23 -21.24 26.42 -20.55
CA GLY A 23 -19.88 26.72 -21.00
C GLY A 23 -18.77 25.93 -20.30
N ARG A 24 -17.66 26.62 -20.00
CA ARG A 24 -16.48 26.11 -19.31
C ARG A 24 -16.12 27.04 -18.17
N ASN A 25 -16.02 26.49 -16.97
CA ASN A 25 -15.66 27.19 -15.74
C ASN A 25 -14.28 26.71 -15.29
N SER A 26 -13.33 27.62 -15.11
CA SER A 26 -11.94 27.29 -14.78
C SER A 26 -11.52 27.93 -13.47
N PHE A 27 -10.89 27.12 -12.63
CA PHE A 27 -10.42 27.45 -11.29
C PHE A 27 -8.94 27.10 -11.20
N THR A 28 -8.21 27.71 -10.27
CA THR A 28 -6.78 27.42 -10.12
C THR A 28 -6.34 27.30 -8.67
N THR A 29 -5.39 26.42 -8.43
CA THR A 29 -4.66 26.36 -7.15
C THR A 29 -3.20 26.03 -7.46
N GLY A 30 -2.28 26.88 -6.99
CA GLY A 30 -0.88 26.85 -7.41
C GLY A 30 -0.72 26.83 -8.94
N SER A 31 0.02 25.84 -9.44
CA SER A 31 0.27 25.64 -10.87
C SER A 31 -0.76 24.75 -11.58
N PHE A 32 -1.87 24.42 -10.93
CA PHE A 32 -2.91 23.56 -11.49
C PHE A 32 -4.14 24.36 -11.94
N ILE A 33 -4.77 23.86 -13.01
CA ILE A 33 -6.01 24.37 -13.59
C ILE A 33 -7.04 23.25 -13.47
N ILE A 34 -8.16 23.57 -12.84
CA ILE A 34 -9.32 22.67 -12.69
C ILE A 34 -10.44 23.27 -13.53
N THR A 35 -10.90 22.56 -14.56
CA THR A 35 -11.94 23.05 -15.47
C THR A 35 -13.15 22.13 -15.49
N LEU A 36 -14.32 22.68 -15.14
CA LEU A 36 -15.63 22.06 -15.34
C LEU A 36 -16.18 22.50 -16.70
N SER A 37 -16.42 21.53 -17.59
CA SER A 37 -17.08 21.75 -18.87
C SER A 37 -18.49 21.18 -18.83
N ALA A 38 -19.53 22.02 -18.92
CA ALA A 38 -20.93 21.59 -18.83
C ALA A 38 -21.49 20.97 -20.12
N ILE A 39 -20.77 21.10 -21.25
CA ILE A 39 -21.29 20.99 -22.63
C ILE A 39 -22.41 19.93 -22.82
N GLY A 40 -23.64 20.45 -22.83
CA GLY A 40 -24.83 20.13 -23.63
C GLY A 40 -25.34 18.68 -23.72
N GLN A 41 -26.64 18.49 -23.54
CA GLN A 41 -27.34 17.22 -23.84
C GLN A 41 -27.34 16.87 -25.35
N ASP A 42 -27.02 17.82 -26.23
CA ASP A 42 -27.17 17.68 -27.70
C ASP A 42 -25.84 17.55 -28.48
N ALA A 43 -24.73 17.16 -27.83
CA ALA A 43 -23.48 16.94 -28.55
C ALA A 43 -23.55 15.67 -29.43
N PRO A 44 -23.49 15.76 -30.78
CA PRO A 44 -23.49 14.57 -31.63
C PRO A 44 -22.25 13.71 -31.35
N GLY A 45 -22.43 12.38 -31.31
CA GLY A 45 -21.35 11.40 -31.11
C GLY A 45 -21.22 10.81 -29.70
N GLY A 46 -22.20 11.00 -28.81
CA GLY A 46 -22.21 10.34 -27.48
C GLY A 46 -21.35 11.03 -26.41
N TYR A 47 -20.89 12.26 -26.67
CA TYR A 47 -20.08 13.09 -25.77
C TYR A 47 -20.91 14.09 -24.95
N ALA A 48 -22.15 13.75 -24.59
CA ALA A 48 -23.04 14.64 -23.86
C ALA A 48 -22.75 14.66 -22.35
N GLY A 49 -22.86 15.83 -21.73
CA GLY A 49 -22.83 15.97 -20.27
C GLY A 49 -21.54 16.53 -19.67
N PRO A 50 -21.59 16.87 -18.36
CA PRO A 50 -20.53 17.55 -17.65
C PRO A 50 -19.25 16.74 -17.55
N ARG A 51 -18.11 17.44 -17.48
CA ARG A 51 -16.79 16.83 -17.26
C ARG A 51 -15.88 17.75 -16.47
N LEU A 52 -15.19 17.20 -15.48
CA LEU A 52 -14.12 17.87 -14.76
C LEU A 52 -12.76 17.42 -15.33
N THR A 53 -11.85 18.37 -15.53
CA THR A 53 -10.48 18.12 -16.03
C THR A 53 -9.47 18.83 -15.14
N ILE A 54 -8.31 18.21 -14.96
CA ILE A 54 -7.17 18.78 -14.23
C ILE A 54 -5.96 18.78 -15.15
N ALA A 55 -5.35 19.95 -15.30
CA ALA A 55 -4.13 20.15 -16.06
C ALA A 55 -3.13 21.01 -15.27
N HIS A 56 -1.88 20.99 -15.69
CA HIS A 56 -0.85 21.86 -15.15
C HIS A 56 -0.66 23.08 -16.07
N ARG A 57 -0.39 24.26 -15.51
CA ARG A 57 -0.25 25.53 -16.25
C ARG A 57 0.85 25.50 -17.31
N SER A 58 1.92 24.73 -17.09
CA SER A 58 2.99 24.58 -18.09
C SER A 58 2.65 23.60 -19.22
N ALA A 59 1.58 22.82 -19.10
CA ALA A 59 1.11 21.89 -20.13
C ALA A 59 -0.43 21.79 -20.15
N PRO A 60 -1.14 22.89 -20.49
CA PRO A 60 -2.60 22.96 -20.39
C PRO A 60 -3.34 21.99 -21.33
N GLY A 61 -2.66 21.51 -22.38
CA GLY A 61 -3.17 20.48 -23.29
C GLY A 61 -3.05 19.04 -22.79
N ARG A 62 -2.36 18.81 -21.65
CA ARG A 62 -2.19 17.47 -21.06
C ARG A 62 -3.04 17.34 -19.80
N TRP A 63 -4.08 16.52 -19.88
CA TRP A 63 -4.93 16.22 -18.73
C TRP A 63 -4.26 15.16 -17.84
N LEU A 64 -3.92 15.59 -16.63
CA LEU A 64 -3.37 14.73 -15.57
C LEU A 64 -4.46 13.84 -14.97
N TRP A 65 -5.70 14.34 -14.98
CA TRP A 65 -6.88 13.65 -14.49
C TRP A 65 -8.12 14.24 -15.18
N HIS A 66 -9.09 13.40 -15.55
CA HIS A 66 -10.38 13.88 -16.04
C HIS A 66 -11.48 12.86 -15.84
N THR A 67 -12.72 13.32 -15.68
CA THR A 67 -13.88 12.44 -15.56
C THR A 67 -14.32 11.91 -16.93
N LEU A 68 -15.12 10.85 -16.89
CA LEU A 68 -16.01 10.53 -18.00
C LEU A 68 -17.11 11.61 -18.10
N ARG A 69 -17.73 11.72 -19.27
CA ARG A 69 -18.76 12.75 -19.50
C ARG A 69 -20.11 12.30 -18.98
N GLY A 70 -20.75 13.14 -18.17
CA GLY A 70 -22.08 12.89 -17.63
C GLY A 70 -22.16 11.71 -16.65
N GLU A 71 -21.02 11.13 -16.27
CA GLU A 71 -20.93 10.03 -15.33
C GLU A 71 -20.33 10.51 -14.01
N THR A 72 -20.77 9.86 -12.94
CA THR A 72 -20.27 10.11 -11.59
C THR A 72 -18.77 9.87 -11.48
N PHE A 73 -18.10 10.72 -10.71
CA PHE A 73 -16.70 10.57 -10.36
C PHE A 73 -16.47 10.48 -8.84
N VAL A 74 -17.46 10.87 -8.04
CA VAL A 74 -17.48 10.69 -6.59
C VAL A 74 -18.61 9.75 -6.22
N GLY A 75 -18.30 8.71 -5.46
CA GLY A 75 -19.32 7.83 -4.90
C GLY A 75 -19.01 7.47 -3.46
N ALA A 76 -20.03 6.96 -2.76
CA ALA A 76 -19.91 6.50 -1.39
C ALA A 76 -20.73 5.24 -1.14
N ALA A 77 -20.41 4.51 -0.09
CA ALA A 77 -21.27 3.44 0.41
C ALA A 77 -21.16 3.27 1.93
N GLU A 78 -22.20 2.68 2.52
CA GLU A 78 -22.14 2.03 3.83
C GLU A 78 -21.81 0.56 3.57
N GLY A 79 -20.66 0.10 4.05
CA GLY A 79 -20.15 -1.26 3.89
C GLY A 79 -19.94 -1.95 5.23
N LEU A 80 -20.12 -3.26 5.23
CA LEU A 80 -19.81 -4.15 6.34
C LEU A 80 -18.77 -5.15 5.86
N GLU A 81 -17.51 -4.93 6.25
CA GLU A 81 -16.42 -5.83 5.93
C GLU A 81 -16.35 -7.03 6.88
N THR A 82 -15.78 -8.12 6.38
CA THR A 82 -15.27 -9.22 7.18
C THR A 82 -13.83 -9.43 6.77
N VAL A 83 -12.92 -9.28 7.73
CA VAL A 83 -11.48 -9.51 7.52
C VAL A 83 -11.11 -10.78 8.27
N THR A 84 -10.64 -11.79 7.53
CA THR A 84 -10.09 -13.01 8.14
C THR A 84 -8.58 -13.02 7.95
N GLU A 85 -7.85 -13.22 9.04
CA GLU A 85 -6.41 -13.37 9.05
C GLU A 85 -6.03 -14.82 9.35
N THR A 86 -4.99 -15.31 8.69
CA THR A 86 -4.34 -16.58 9.03
C THR A 86 -2.85 -16.54 8.72
N ARG A 87 -2.01 -16.50 9.76
CA ARG A 87 -0.54 -16.52 9.66
C ARG A 87 0.00 -15.48 8.66
N GLY A 88 -0.49 -14.25 8.76
CA GLY A 88 -0.13 -13.10 7.91
C GLY A 88 -0.81 -13.08 6.53
N SER A 89 -1.66 -14.06 6.20
CA SER A 89 -2.52 -14.03 5.01
C SER A 89 -3.87 -13.39 5.37
N TYR A 90 -4.31 -12.41 4.58
CA TYR A 90 -5.55 -11.67 4.83
C TYR A 90 -6.58 -11.89 3.72
N PHE A 91 -7.84 -12.02 4.12
CA PHE A 91 -8.98 -12.22 3.23
C PHE A 91 -10.06 -11.20 3.58
N PHE A 92 -10.48 -10.43 2.56
CA PHE A 92 -11.46 -9.37 2.70
C PHE A 92 -12.75 -9.77 1.99
N SER A 93 -13.85 -9.77 2.74
CA SER A 93 -15.21 -9.78 2.23
C SER A 93 -15.83 -8.42 2.49
N ASP A 94 -16.63 -7.91 1.56
CA ASP A 94 -17.34 -6.64 1.76
C ASP A 94 -18.78 -6.74 1.30
N ARG A 95 -19.70 -6.34 2.17
CA ARG A 95 -21.13 -6.28 1.88
C ARG A 95 -21.61 -4.84 1.99
N LEU A 96 -21.98 -4.26 0.85
CA LEU A 96 -22.55 -2.91 0.80
C LEU A 96 -24.02 -2.95 1.25
N VAL A 97 -24.35 -2.12 2.24
CA VAL A 97 -25.70 -1.93 2.80
C VAL A 97 -26.46 -0.88 1.98
N SER A 98 -25.80 0.22 1.63
CA SER A 98 -26.34 1.29 0.79
C SER A 98 -25.23 1.87 -0.06
N THR A 99 -25.54 2.24 -1.31
CA THR A 99 -24.60 2.83 -2.25
C THR A 99 -25.12 4.16 -2.77
N CYS A 100 -24.27 5.17 -2.84
CA CYS A 100 -24.60 6.51 -3.30
C CYS A 100 -23.75 6.86 -4.52
N ALA A 101 -24.37 6.92 -5.69
CA ALA A 101 -23.67 6.93 -6.97
C ALA A 101 -24.11 8.04 -7.91
N ASP A 102 -25.37 8.47 -7.87
CA ASP A 102 -25.84 9.60 -8.68
C ASP A 102 -25.40 10.90 -8.03
N GLN A 103 -24.59 11.67 -8.74
CA GLN A 103 -23.85 12.81 -8.24
C GLN A 103 -24.38 14.12 -8.84
N THR A 104 -24.48 15.15 -8.00
CA THR A 104 -24.61 16.54 -8.43
C THR A 104 -23.33 17.31 -8.14
N ILE A 105 -23.06 18.35 -8.92
CA ILE A 105 -22.19 19.47 -8.52
C ILE A 105 -23.11 20.64 -8.20
N ASP A 106 -23.12 21.02 -6.92
CA ASP A 106 -23.95 22.09 -6.37
C ASP A 106 -23.18 23.42 -6.24
N GLY A 107 -21.85 23.38 -6.39
CA GLY A 107 -21.01 24.59 -6.45
C GLY A 107 -19.53 24.26 -6.56
N ILE A 108 -18.75 25.20 -7.10
CA ILE A 108 -17.28 25.17 -7.10
C ILE A 108 -16.77 26.54 -6.69
N ASP A 109 -16.09 26.61 -5.55
CA ASP A 109 -15.58 27.86 -5.01
C ASP A 109 -14.07 27.97 -5.19
N GLN A 110 -13.64 29.12 -5.71
CA GLN A 110 -12.24 29.54 -5.69
C GLN A 110 -11.91 30.10 -4.30
N LEU A 111 -11.19 29.32 -3.49
CA LEU A 111 -10.64 29.77 -2.23
C LEU A 111 -9.23 30.38 -2.46
N PRO A 112 -8.66 31.12 -1.48
CA PRO A 112 -7.35 31.76 -1.66
C PRO A 112 -6.20 30.80 -2.02
N SER A 113 -6.23 29.58 -1.49
CA SER A 113 -5.19 28.56 -1.69
C SER A 113 -5.74 27.21 -2.16
N ALA A 114 -7.04 27.12 -2.42
CA ALA A 114 -7.72 25.86 -2.73
C ALA A 114 -8.88 26.07 -3.70
N VAL A 115 -9.37 24.97 -4.26
CA VAL A 115 -10.61 24.91 -5.02
C VAL A 115 -11.50 23.88 -4.34
N GLU A 116 -12.68 24.29 -3.90
CA GLU A 116 -13.63 23.41 -3.23
C GLU A 116 -14.79 23.07 -4.18
N VAL A 117 -15.00 21.78 -4.45
CA VAL A 117 -16.15 21.26 -5.18
C VAL A 117 -17.13 20.69 -4.16
N ARG A 118 -18.37 21.19 -4.15
CA ARG A 118 -19.45 20.69 -3.31
C ARG A 118 -20.56 20.10 -4.16
N GLY A 119 -21.22 19.10 -3.63
CA GLY A 119 -22.37 18.51 -4.28
C GLY A 119 -23.08 17.51 -3.39
N SER A 120 -23.99 16.77 -4.00
CA SER A 120 -24.77 15.75 -3.31
C SER A 120 -24.72 14.41 -4.04
N LEU A 121 -24.85 13.33 -3.28
CA LEU A 121 -25.00 11.97 -3.78
C LEU A 121 -26.39 11.44 -3.43
N THR A 122 -27.06 10.85 -4.40
CA THR A 122 -28.31 10.12 -4.17
C THR A 122 -27.99 8.64 -3.92
N CYS A 123 -28.48 8.13 -2.80
CA CYS A 123 -28.26 6.78 -2.32
C CYS A 123 -29.37 5.83 -2.77
N SER A 124 -29.07 4.53 -2.79
CA SER A 124 -30.02 3.47 -3.14
C SER A 124 -31.23 3.39 -2.21
N ASP A 125 -31.14 3.95 -1.00
CA ASP A 125 -32.25 4.09 -0.04
C ASP A 125 -33.01 5.42 -0.18
N GLY A 126 -32.72 6.22 -1.20
CA GLY A 126 -33.36 7.51 -1.50
C GLY A 126 -32.82 8.69 -0.69
N LYS A 127 -31.84 8.48 0.21
CA LYS A 127 -31.20 9.59 0.93
C LYS A 127 -30.33 10.41 -0.01
N ILE A 128 -30.24 11.70 0.28
CA ILE A 128 -29.34 12.64 -0.37
C ILE A 128 -28.27 13.04 0.64
N ILE A 129 -27.00 12.80 0.32
CA ILE A 129 -25.87 13.05 1.20
C ILE A 129 -24.90 14.01 0.54
N GLY A 130 -24.56 15.11 1.21
CA GLY A 130 -23.56 16.06 0.72
C GLY A 130 -22.14 15.45 0.69
N TYR A 131 -21.35 15.83 -0.30
CA TYR A 131 -19.91 15.58 -0.34
C TYR A 131 -19.14 16.87 -0.57
N THR A 132 -17.89 16.86 -0.12
CA THR A 132 -16.94 17.95 -0.34
C THR A 132 -15.64 17.36 -0.89
N LEU A 133 -15.16 17.88 -2.01
CA LEU A 133 -13.88 17.56 -2.64
C LEU A 133 -13.03 18.81 -2.74
N ILE A 134 -11.95 18.89 -1.95
CA ILE A 134 -11.06 20.04 -1.89
C ILE A 134 -9.77 19.71 -2.62
N PHE A 135 -9.34 20.60 -3.52
CA PHE A 135 -8.03 20.57 -4.15
C PHE A 135 -7.15 21.70 -3.65
N HIS A 136 -5.90 21.42 -3.32
CA HIS A 136 -4.89 22.44 -3.02
C HIS A 136 -3.50 21.99 -3.50
N ALA A 137 -2.63 22.93 -3.85
CA ALA A 137 -1.30 22.64 -4.35
C ALA A 137 -0.23 22.83 -3.25
N PRO A 138 0.18 21.77 -2.53
CA PRO A 138 1.27 21.87 -1.53
C PRO A 138 2.63 22.16 -2.17
N ALA A 139 2.80 21.87 -3.47
CA ALA A 139 3.99 22.19 -4.25
C ALA A 139 3.61 22.42 -5.73
N SER A 140 4.51 23.00 -6.51
CA SER A 140 4.25 23.35 -7.92
C SER A 140 3.81 22.15 -8.76
N ASN A 141 4.33 20.96 -8.49
CA ASN A 141 4.08 19.75 -9.26
C ASN A 141 3.20 18.73 -8.51
N GLN A 142 2.58 19.12 -7.40
CA GLN A 142 1.74 18.24 -6.60
C GLN A 142 0.39 18.91 -6.30
N LEU A 143 -0.69 18.27 -6.74
CA LEU A 143 -2.06 18.68 -6.42
C LEU A 143 -2.63 17.68 -5.42
N ALA A 144 -2.76 18.08 -4.16
CA ALA A 144 -3.43 17.30 -3.15
C ALA A 144 -4.95 17.42 -3.30
N PHE A 145 -5.66 16.34 -2.99
CA PHE A 145 -7.11 16.29 -2.91
C PHE A 145 -7.58 15.65 -1.59
N SER A 146 -8.71 16.11 -1.08
CA SER A 146 -9.41 15.51 0.06
C SER A 146 -10.91 15.42 -0.24
N LEU A 147 -11.44 14.21 -0.18
CA LEU A 147 -12.85 13.88 -0.37
C LEU A 147 -13.46 13.46 0.97
N SER A 148 -14.62 14.01 1.30
CA SER A 148 -15.38 13.67 2.52
C SER A 148 -16.89 13.72 2.29
N PHE A 149 -17.65 13.09 3.17
CA PHE A 149 -19.12 13.00 3.08
C PHE A 149 -19.78 13.47 4.36
N GLY A 150 -20.94 14.11 4.23
CA GLY A 150 -21.75 14.64 5.35
C GLY A 150 -22.54 13.59 6.13
N HIS A 151 -22.13 12.31 6.13
CA HIS A 151 -22.84 11.24 6.82
C HIS A 151 -21.89 10.20 7.44
N PRO A 152 -21.90 10.00 8.77
CA PRO A 152 -20.88 9.23 9.48
C PRO A 152 -20.91 7.72 9.21
N LYS A 153 -22.01 7.16 8.69
CA LYS A 153 -22.08 5.73 8.33
C LYS A 153 -21.45 5.40 6.97
N LEU A 154 -21.15 6.41 6.15
CA LEU A 154 -20.47 6.17 4.89
C LEU A 154 -19.00 5.87 5.20
N ASN A 155 -18.58 4.64 4.96
CA ASN A 155 -17.24 4.11 5.26
C ASN A 155 -16.59 3.47 4.02
N ARG A 156 -17.10 3.78 2.84
CA ARG A 156 -16.50 3.48 1.54
C ARG A 156 -16.50 4.76 0.70
N ALA A 157 -15.32 5.22 0.30
CA ALA A 157 -15.15 6.33 -0.62
C ALA A 157 -14.75 5.80 -1.99
N TYR A 158 -15.34 6.34 -3.06
CA TYR A 158 -15.02 5.98 -4.44
C TYR A 158 -14.62 7.22 -5.25
N LEU A 159 -13.52 7.12 -5.99
CA LEU A 159 -13.07 8.10 -6.97
C LEU A 159 -12.94 7.42 -8.33
N THR A 160 -13.72 7.88 -9.31
CA THR A 160 -13.74 7.31 -10.67
C THR A 160 -13.28 8.36 -11.68
N TYR A 161 -12.38 7.99 -12.58
CA TYR A 161 -11.91 8.89 -13.64
C TYR A 161 -11.62 8.12 -14.92
N ALA A 162 -11.56 8.85 -16.03
CA ALA A 162 -11.41 8.27 -17.35
C ALA A 162 -9.98 7.79 -17.61
N SER A 163 -9.86 6.69 -18.32
CA SER A 163 -8.60 6.11 -18.78
C SER A 163 -8.79 5.55 -20.19
N ASP A 164 -7.77 5.64 -21.03
CA ASP A 164 -7.88 5.08 -22.39
C ASP A 164 -7.72 3.56 -22.37
N SER A 165 -8.30 2.87 -23.35
CA SER A 165 -8.21 1.40 -23.44
C SER A 165 -6.79 0.89 -23.65
N ASP A 166 -5.92 1.72 -24.22
CA ASP A 166 -4.49 1.47 -24.46
C ASP A 166 -3.57 2.16 -23.42
N GLU A 167 -4.14 2.70 -22.34
CA GLU A 167 -3.34 3.20 -21.22
C GLU A 167 -2.83 2.04 -20.35
N HIS A 168 -1.55 2.08 -20.01
CA HIS A 168 -0.87 1.09 -19.18
C HIS A 168 -0.57 1.66 -17.80
N PHE A 169 -0.59 0.83 -16.75
CA PHE A 169 -0.47 1.24 -15.35
C PHE A 169 0.67 0.49 -14.66
N PHE A 170 1.59 1.21 -14.03
CA PHE A 170 2.79 0.67 -13.39
C PHE A 170 2.89 1.13 -11.94
N GLY A 171 3.46 0.30 -11.06
CA GLY A 171 3.67 0.61 -9.65
C GLY A 171 2.81 -0.27 -8.74
N LEU A 172 2.00 0.37 -7.89
CA LEU A 172 1.17 -0.27 -6.87
C LEU A 172 1.98 -1.05 -5.83
N GLY A 173 3.20 -0.58 -5.56
CA GLY A 173 4.17 -1.22 -4.68
C GLY A 173 5.07 -2.23 -5.38
N GLU A 174 5.52 -3.24 -4.65
CA GLU A 174 6.30 -4.36 -5.21
C GLU A 174 5.34 -5.44 -5.73
N GLN A 175 5.19 -5.52 -7.05
CA GLN A 175 4.29 -6.46 -7.72
C GLN A 175 5.08 -7.52 -8.49
N PHE A 176 4.83 -8.79 -8.18
CA PHE A 176 5.69 -9.89 -8.65
C PHE A 176 5.12 -10.69 -9.82
N SER A 177 3.83 -10.55 -10.13
CA SER A 177 3.17 -11.32 -11.21
C SER A 177 3.00 -10.53 -12.49
N ARG A 178 2.78 -9.22 -12.37
CA ARG A 178 2.45 -8.31 -13.47
C ARG A 178 3.14 -6.98 -13.22
N PHE A 179 3.69 -6.42 -14.28
CA PHE A 179 4.23 -5.07 -14.28
C PHE A 179 3.21 -4.04 -14.78
N ASP A 180 2.45 -4.38 -15.83
CA ASP A 180 1.29 -3.62 -16.28
C ASP A 180 0.01 -4.14 -15.61
N HIS A 181 -0.75 -3.22 -15.04
CA HIS A 181 -1.96 -3.49 -14.27
C HIS A 181 -3.25 -3.11 -14.99
N LYS A 182 -3.22 -2.62 -16.24
CA LYS A 182 -4.46 -2.45 -17.02
C LYS A 182 -5.20 -3.79 -17.11
N GLY A 183 -6.52 -3.76 -16.95
CA GLY A 183 -7.35 -4.96 -16.90
C GLY A 183 -7.36 -5.67 -15.54
N GLN A 184 -6.63 -5.18 -14.53
CA GLN A 184 -6.52 -5.82 -13.21
C GLN A 184 -7.31 -5.07 -12.13
N ARG A 185 -7.65 -5.79 -11.06
CA ARG A 185 -8.14 -5.19 -9.81
C ARG A 185 -7.07 -5.44 -8.75
N VAL A 186 -6.45 -4.39 -8.24
CA VAL A 186 -5.29 -4.49 -7.35
C VAL A 186 -5.65 -3.96 -5.96
N PRO A 187 -5.84 -4.85 -4.97
CA PRO A 187 -5.92 -4.47 -3.56
C PRO A 187 -4.60 -3.89 -3.06
N ILE A 188 -4.69 -2.88 -2.20
CA ILE A 188 -3.55 -2.32 -1.47
C ILE A 188 -3.68 -2.76 -0.02
N TRP A 189 -2.95 -3.82 0.30
CA TRP A 189 -2.85 -4.37 1.66
C TRP A 189 -1.55 -5.15 1.77
N VAL A 190 -0.79 -4.90 2.83
CA VAL A 190 0.44 -5.66 3.12
C VAL A 190 0.05 -7.01 3.71
N SER A 191 0.47 -8.09 3.07
CA SER A 191 0.25 -9.46 3.56
C SER A 191 1.42 -10.37 3.21
N GLU A 192 1.39 -11.60 3.72
CA GLU A 192 2.19 -12.67 3.15
C GLU A 192 2.02 -12.72 1.63
N GLN A 193 3.13 -12.78 0.91
CA GLN A 193 3.13 -12.77 -0.56
C GLN A 193 2.45 -14.03 -1.13
N GLY A 194 2.49 -15.13 -0.38
CA GLY A 194 1.85 -16.39 -0.71
C GLY A 194 2.71 -17.35 -1.53
N ILE A 195 2.46 -18.65 -1.38
CA ILE A 195 3.20 -19.72 -2.06
C ILE A 195 2.43 -20.15 -3.32
N GLY A 196 3.05 -19.97 -4.48
CA GLY A 196 2.44 -20.19 -5.80
C GLY A 196 1.75 -18.95 -6.36
N ARG A 197 1.18 -18.07 -5.51
CA ARG A 197 0.71 -16.73 -5.88
C ARG A 197 -0.34 -16.71 -7.00
N GLY A 198 -1.34 -17.57 -6.87
CA GLY A 198 -2.40 -17.77 -7.86
C GLY A 198 -2.05 -18.79 -8.97
N ALA A 199 -0.78 -19.19 -9.12
CA ALA A 199 -0.39 -20.19 -10.12
C ALA A 199 -0.89 -21.60 -9.75
N GLN A 200 -1.71 -22.18 -10.63
CA GLN A 200 -2.29 -23.51 -10.43
C GLN A 200 -1.41 -24.60 -11.04
N PRO A 201 -1.34 -25.81 -10.43
CA PRO A 201 -2.09 -26.26 -9.24
C PRO A 201 -1.43 -25.93 -7.89
N VAL A 202 -0.25 -25.31 -7.88
CA VAL A 202 0.54 -25.06 -6.65
C VAL A 202 -0.27 -24.32 -5.60
N THR A 203 -0.93 -23.23 -5.98
CA THR A 203 -1.75 -22.43 -5.05
C THR A 203 -2.92 -23.23 -4.47
N ALA A 204 -3.59 -24.09 -5.26
CA ALA A 204 -4.66 -24.93 -4.72
C ALA A 204 -4.13 -25.91 -3.67
N LEU A 205 -3.01 -26.59 -3.94
CA LEU A 205 -2.40 -27.55 -3.01
C LEU A 205 -1.96 -26.87 -1.70
N VAL A 206 -1.34 -25.69 -1.78
CA VAL A 206 -0.96 -24.91 -0.59
C VAL A 206 -2.19 -24.48 0.19
N ASN A 207 -3.24 -24.03 -0.50
CA ASN A 207 -4.46 -23.55 0.17
C ASN A 207 -5.21 -24.66 0.91
N LEU A 208 -5.14 -25.91 0.45
CA LEU A 208 -5.69 -27.06 1.16
C LEU A 208 -4.99 -27.29 2.52
N ALA A 209 -3.71 -26.97 2.64
CA ALA A 209 -2.93 -27.21 3.85
C ALA A 209 -2.89 -26.00 4.80
N ALA A 210 -2.72 -24.78 4.27
CA ALA A 210 -2.36 -23.61 5.08
C ALA A 210 -3.08 -22.31 4.73
N ARG A 211 -3.92 -22.30 3.68
CA ARG A 211 -4.52 -21.06 3.11
C ARG A 211 -3.51 -19.94 2.80
N SER A 212 -2.24 -20.28 2.58
CA SER A 212 -1.15 -19.34 2.32
C SER A 212 -0.75 -19.28 0.84
N GLY A 213 -1.65 -19.64 -0.07
CA GLY A 213 -1.35 -19.72 -1.50
C GLY A 213 -1.25 -18.36 -2.20
N GLY A 214 -1.80 -17.31 -1.59
CA GLY A 214 -1.83 -15.95 -2.14
C GLY A 214 -2.61 -15.80 -3.44
N SER A 215 -2.42 -14.66 -4.09
CA SER A 215 -2.94 -14.34 -5.42
C SER A 215 -1.85 -13.69 -6.29
N ASP A 216 -2.20 -13.34 -7.52
CA ASP A 216 -1.28 -12.62 -8.39
C ASP A 216 -0.96 -11.20 -7.89
N THR A 217 -1.78 -10.65 -6.98
CA THR A 217 -1.65 -9.31 -6.38
C THR A 217 -1.15 -9.28 -4.94
N THR A 218 -0.97 -10.44 -4.27
CA THR A 218 -0.46 -10.45 -2.88
C THR A 218 1.02 -10.07 -2.82
N THR A 219 1.36 -9.21 -1.87
CA THR A 219 2.69 -8.61 -1.70
C THR A 219 2.93 -8.12 -0.26
N TYR A 220 4.20 -8.15 0.16
CA TYR A 220 4.66 -7.56 1.43
C TYR A 220 4.78 -6.03 1.38
N ALA A 221 4.76 -5.42 0.19
CA ALA A 221 5.04 -4.01 -0.01
C ALA A 221 4.01 -3.39 -0.96
N ALA A 222 2.74 -3.47 -0.60
CA ALA A 222 1.66 -2.78 -1.32
C ALA A 222 1.73 -1.27 -1.06
N VAL A 223 1.70 -0.47 -2.13
CA VAL A 223 1.75 1.01 -2.04
C VAL A 223 0.67 1.58 -2.96
N PRO A 224 -0.19 2.51 -2.51
CA PRO A 224 -1.28 3.05 -3.31
C PRO A 224 -0.80 4.14 -4.28
N HIS A 225 0.24 3.89 -5.09
CA HIS A 225 0.83 4.82 -6.06
C HIS A 225 0.99 4.15 -7.42
N TYR A 226 0.63 4.83 -8.51
CA TYR A 226 0.93 4.36 -9.86
C TYR A 226 1.41 5.50 -10.77
N ILE A 227 2.09 5.11 -11.86
CA ILE A 227 2.42 5.94 -13.02
C ILE A 227 1.84 5.28 -14.27
N THR A 228 1.34 6.06 -15.23
CA THR A 228 0.75 5.53 -16.48
C THR A 228 1.57 5.81 -17.73
N SER A 229 1.31 5.07 -18.81
CA SER A 229 1.88 5.34 -20.15
C SER A 229 1.49 6.71 -20.74
N ARG A 230 0.52 7.41 -20.13
CA ARG A 230 0.13 8.79 -20.47
C ARG A 230 0.80 9.84 -19.58
N LEU A 231 1.78 9.43 -18.77
CA LEU A 231 2.47 10.28 -17.78
C LEU A 231 1.50 10.92 -16.78
N ARG A 232 0.50 10.15 -16.36
CA ARG A 232 -0.34 10.46 -15.20
C ARG A 232 0.23 9.74 -13.99
N SER A 233 0.07 10.33 -12.81
CA SER A 233 0.46 9.71 -11.57
C SER A 233 -0.45 10.19 -10.45
N LEU A 234 -0.92 9.24 -9.65
CA LEU A 234 -1.75 9.50 -8.48
C LEU A 234 -1.31 8.55 -7.37
N PHE A 235 -1.29 9.07 -6.13
CA PHE A 235 -1.22 8.23 -4.96
C PHE A 235 -2.23 8.60 -3.89
N LEU A 236 -2.60 7.65 -3.04
CA LEU A 236 -3.38 7.90 -1.83
C LEU A 236 -2.46 8.14 -0.63
N GLU A 237 -2.86 9.06 0.24
CA GLU A 237 -2.25 9.26 1.56
C GLU A 237 -2.93 8.40 2.65
N ASN A 238 -4.08 7.79 2.32
CA ASN A 238 -4.79 6.85 3.17
C ASN A 238 -3.93 5.62 3.53
N SER A 239 -4.12 5.12 4.76
CA SER A 239 -3.58 3.83 5.23
C SER A 239 -4.64 2.73 5.29
N GLU A 240 -5.92 3.08 5.14
CA GLU A 240 -7.02 2.13 5.10
C GLU A 240 -6.96 1.24 3.86
N TYR A 241 -7.59 0.06 3.94
CA TYR A 241 -7.69 -0.86 2.81
C TYR A 241 -8.24 -0.14 1.59
N SER A 242 -7.49 -0.18 0.49
CA SER A 242 -7.91 0.44 -0.77
C SER A 242 -7.77 -0.53 -1.93
N VAL A 243 -8.46 -0.23 -3.01
CA VAL A 243 -8.47 -1.05 -4.23
C VAL A 243 -8.41 -0.13 -5.44
N PHE A 244 -7.49 -0.44 -6.34
CA PHE A 244 -7.37 0.19 -7.64
C PHE A 244 -7.99 -0.76 -8.67
N ASP A 245 -9.20 -0.46 -9.11
CA ASP A 245 -9.89 -1.22 -10.15
C ASP A 245 -9.61 -0.62 -11.54
N LEU A 246 -8.76 -1.32 -12.27
CA LEU A 246 -8.26 -0.96 -13.60
C LEU A 246 -8.84 -1.88 -14.68
N ARG A 247 -9.88 -2.67 -14.36
CA ARG A 247 -10.45 -3.69 -15.25
C ARG A 247 -11.16 -3.09 -16.46
N ALA A 248 -11.81 -1.95 -16.26
CA ALA A 248 -12.59 -1.31 -17.31
C ALA A 248 -11.68 -0.63 -18.35
N ALA A 249 -12.10 -0.68 -19.61
CA ALA A 249 -11.31 -0.14 -20.72
C ALA A 249 -11.23 1.40 -20.67
N ASP A 250 -12.31 2.06 -20.26
CA ASP A 250 -12.53 3.50 -20.37
C ASP A 250 -12.31 4.28 -19.06
N ARG A 251 -12.00 3.59 -17.95
CA ARG A 251 -11.98 4.19 -16.62
C ARG A 251 -11.10 3.45 -15.62
N VAL A 252 -10.81 4.15 -14.55
CA VAL A 252 -10.27 3.63 -13.30
C VAL A 252 -11.22 4.00 -12.17
N GLN A 253 -11.46 3.06 -11.26
CA GLN A 253 -12.17 3.32 -10.01
C GLN A 253 -11.29 2.95 -8.83
N ILE A 254 -11.02 3.94 -7.98
CA ILE A 254 -10.29 3.76 -6.73
C ILE A 254 -11.32 3.74 -5.60
N SER A 255 -11.23 2.75 -4.71
CA SER A 255 -12.06 2.68 -3.51
C SER A 255 -11.21 2.59 -2.25
N THR A 256 -11.61 3.28 -1.18
CA THR A 256 -10.98 3.20 0.14
C THR A 256 -12.02 2.84 1.19
N PHE A 257 -11.67 1.98 2.14
CA PHE A 257 -12.53 1.59 3.27
C PHE A 257 -12.49 2.67 4.36
N SER A 258 -12.90 3.88 3.98
CA SER A 258 -12.94 5.05 4.83
C SER A 258 -14.05 5.99 4.37
N GLY A 259 -14.54 6.82 5.29
CA GLY A 259 -15.46 7.93 4.98
C GLY A 259 -14.74 9.15 4.38
N GLN A 260 -13.41 9.06 4.23
CA GLN A 260 -12.57 10.09 3.64
C GLN A 260 -11.55 9.48 2.68
N MET A 261 -11.24 10.18 1.60
CA MET A 261 -10.17 9.80 0.67
C MET A 261 -9.24 10.99 0.45
N GLN A 262 -7.95 10.77 0.68
CA GLN A 262 -6.90 11.78 0.56
C GLN A 262 -5.80 11.25 -0.35
N GLY A 263 -5.25 12.12 -1.20
CA GLY A 263 -4.22 11.73 -2.13
C GLY A 263 -3.64 12.90 -2.91
N ARG A 264 -2.74 12.61 -3.85
CA ARG A 264 -2.18 13.62 -4.74
C ARG A 264 -2.14 13.17 -6.18
N ILE A 265 -2.31 14.14 -7.08
CA ILE A 265 -2.05 14.03 -8.51
C ILE A 265 -0.72 14.73 -8.79
N LEU A 266 0.20 14.05 -9.48
CA LEU A 266 1.54 14.55 -9.76
C LEU A 266 1.67 15.06 -11.20
N PHE A 267 2.49 16.10 -11.36
CA PHE A 267 2.94 16.58 -12.66
C PHE A 267 4.42 16.25 -12.87
N GLY A 268 4.75 15.73 -14.04
CA GLY A 268 6.12 15.50 -14.50
C GLY A 268 6.15 15.24 -16.00
N ALA A 269 7.18 15.70 -16.70
CA ALA A 269 7.33 15.58 -18.15
C ALA A 269 7.80 14.19 -18.60
N ASN A 270 8.29 13.37 -17.68
CA ASN A 270 8.77 12.01 -17.89
C ASN A 270 8.62 11.18 -16.60
N PRO A 271 8.83 9.85 -16.63
CA PRO A 271 8.70 9.01 -15.43
C PRO A 271 9.67 9.37 -14.30
N GLU A 272 10.89 9.83 -14.61
CA GLU A 272 11.89 10.24 -13.60
C GLU A 272 11.40 11.43 -12.78
N GLU A 273 10.80 12.44 -13.41
CA GLU A 273 10.22 13.59 -12.72
C GLU A 273 9.04 13.17 -11.83
N LEU A 274 8.18 12.26 -12.29
CA LEU A 274 7.06 11.74 -11.47
C LEU A 274 7.57 10.97 -10.24
N ILE A 275 8.61 10.16 -10.40
CA ILE A 275 9.27 9.46 -9.28
C ILE A 275 9.96 10.47 -8.34
N THR A 276 10.57 11.52 -8.90
CA THR A 276 11.21 12.60 -8.14
C THR A 276 10.19 13.31 -7.25
N GLU A 277 9.01 13.64 -7.78
CA GLU A 277 7.91 14.26 -7.03
C GLU A 277 7.36 13.32 -5.95
N TYR A 278 7.09 12.06 -6.31
CA TYR A 278 6.59 11.08 -5.34
C TYR A 278 7.58 10.86 -4.18
N THR A 279 8.85 10.66 -4.48
CA THR A 279 9.90 10.46 -3.45
C THR A 279 10.25 11.73 -2.69
N GLY A 280 9.94 12.91 -3.24
CA GLY A 280 9.98 14.16 -2.49
C GLY A 280 8.98 14.20 -1.32
N TRP A 281 7.87 13.47 -1.45
CA TRP A 281 6.88 13.27 -0.40
C TRP A 281 7.15 12.01 0.45
N ALA A 282 7.34 10.86 -0.19
CA ALA A 282 7.50 9.56 0.48
C ALA A 282 8.85 9.39 1.20
N GLY A 283 9.83 10.23 0.86
CA GLY A 283 11.21 10.13 1.33
C GLY A 283 12.14 9.44 0.33
N ARG A 284 13.44 9.70 0.48
CA ARG A 284 14.50 9.09 -0.33
C ARG A 284 15.46 8.32 0.57
N MET A 285 15.80 7.11 0.15
CA MET A 285 16.77 6.27 0.83
C MET A 285 18.15 6.95 0.79
N ARG A 286 18.92 6.77 1.86
CA ARG A 286 20.33 7.14 1.88
C ARG A 286 21.10 6.25 0.89
N PRO A 287 22.23 6.74 0.33
CA PRO A 287 23.13 5.88 -0.44
C PRO A 287 23.51 4.62 0.34
N LEU A 288 23.69 3.52 -0.37
CA LEU A 288 24.19 2.27 0.22
C LEU A 288 25.60 2.52 0.80
N PRO A 289 25.95 1.95 1.97
CA PRO A 289 27.31 2.01 2.48
C PRO A 289 28.29 1.34 1.49
N ASN A 290 29.43 1.97 1.21
CA ASN A 290 30.39 1.47 0.21
C ASN A 290 30.78 0.00 0.42
N TRP A 291 30.97 -0.43 1.68
CA TRP A 291 31.39 -1.79 2.02
C TRP A 291 30.47 -2.88 1.47
N ILE A 292 29.17 -2.59 1.23
CA ILE A 292 28.22 -3.61 0.74
C ILE A 292 28.41 -3.93 -0.75
N LEU A 293 29.15 -3.08 -1.47
CA LEU A 293 29.44 -3.24 -2.90
C LEU A 293 30.74 -4.03 -3.15
N GLU A 294 31.53 -4.29 -2.11
CA GLU A 294 32.86 -4.91 -2.18
C GLU A 294 32.80 -6.45 -2.35
N GLY A 295 31.62 -7.07 -2.28
CA GLY A 295 31.48 -8.53 -2.31
C GLY A 295 30.11 -9.03 -1.89
N ALA A 296 29.99 -10.35 -1.72
CA ALA A 296 28.73 -10.99 -1.36
C ALA A 296 28.36 -10.76 0.12
N VAL A 297 27.06 -10.64 0.39
CA VAL A 297 26.50 -10.85 1.74
C VAL A 297 26.16 -12.34 1.87
N VAL A 298 26.96 -13.07 2.64
CA VAL A 298 26.82 -14.51 2.84
C VAL A 298 25.81 -14.77 3.96
N GLY A 299 24.59 -15.14 3.58
CA GLY A 299 23.56 -15.59 4.52
C GLY A 299 23.85 -17.01 5.01
N MET A 300 24.10 -17.18 6.31
CA MET A 300 24.34 -18.50 6.88
C MET A 300 23.91 -18.62 8.33
N GLN A 301 23.90 -19.86 8.81
CA GLN A 301 23.55 -20.24 10.17
C GLN A 301 24.52 -21.35 10.61
N GLY A 302 24.77 -21.47 11.91
CA GLY A 302 25.54 -22.60 12.45
C GLY A 302 26.52 -22.29 13.58
N GLY A 303 26.55 -21.05 14.11
CA GLY A 303 27.51 -20.69 15.15
C GLY A 303 28.88 -20.30 14.59
N ASP A 304 29.76 -19.80 15.46
CA ASP A 304 31.01 -19.16 15.07
C ASP A 304 32.00 -20.11 14.36
N ALA A 305 32.14 -21.36 14.82
CA ALA A 305 33.02 -22.34 14.19
C ALA A 305 32.64 -22.60 12.72
N ARG A 306 31.34 -22.73 12.44
CA ARG A 306 30.85 -22.94 11.07
C ARG A 306 31.06 -21.70 10.21
N VAL A 307 30.87 -20.50 10.76
CA VAL A 307 31.15 -19.23 10.05
C VAL A 307 32.63 -19.16 9.68
N ARG A 308 33.55 -19.43 10.61
CA ARG A 308 35.00 -19.44 10.33
C ARG A 308 35.39 -20.45 9.27
N GLU A 309 34.82 -21.66 9.34
CA GLU A 309 35.07 -22.70 8.34
C GLU A 309 34.67 -22.24 6.93
N VAL A 310 33.44 -21.73 6.78
CA VAL A 310 32.94 -21.22 5.49
C VAL A 310 33.74 -20.01 5.03
N TYR A 311 34.09 -19.11 5.94
CA TYR A 311 34.89 -17.94 5.63
C TYR A 311 36.28 -18.32 5.11
N ALA A 312 36.96 -19.25 5.77
CA ALA A 312 38.26 -19.75 5.33
C ALA A 312 38.18 -20.38 3.92
N GLN A 313 37.10 -21.12 3.62
CA GLN A 313 36.87 -21.69 2.29
C GLN A 313 36.67 -20.59 1.23
N LEU A 314 35.85 -19.58 1.50
CA LEU A 314 35.63 -18.45 0.60
C LEU A 314 36.92 -17.65 0.35
N LYS A 315 37.66 -17.37 1.43
CA LYS A 315 38.96 -16.68 1.39
C LYS A 315 39.98 -17.48 0.57
N SER A 316 40.08 -18.79 0.76
CA SER A 316 40.98 -19.67 -0.01
C SER A 316 40.69 -19.69 -1.51
N ARG A 317 39.45 -19.36 -1.91
CA ARG A 317 39.00 -19.30 -3.30
C ARG A 317 39.03 -17.88 -3.87
N GLY A 318 39.53 -16.90 -3.12
CA GLY A 318 39.55 -15.49 -3.52
C GLY A 318 38.15 -14.90 -3.77
N THR A 319 37.11 -15.43 -3.10
CA THR A 319 35.75 -14.91 -3.25
C THR A 319 35.61 -13.59 -2.49
N PRO A 320 35.21 -12.48 -3.14
CA PRO A 320 34.95 -11.23 -2.43
C PRO A 320 33.73 -11.35 -1.51
N VAL A 321 33.91 -11.03 -0.24
CA VAL A 321 32.86 -11.10 0.79
C VAL A 321 32.76 -9.74 1.47
N SER A 322 31.58 -9.14 1.44
CA SER A 322 31.30 -7.88 2.14
C SER A 322 30.83 -8.12 3.56
N ALA A 323 30.01 -9.15 3.77
CA ALA A 323 29.45 -9.43 5.08
C ALA A 323 29.01 -10.88 5.25
N PHE A 324 28.91 -11.31 6.51
CA PHE A 324 28.10 -12.44 6.91
C PHE A 324 26.78 -11.96 7.52
N TRP A 325 25.67 -12.49 7.05
CA TRP A 325 24.35 -12.28 7.65
C TRP A 325 23.95 -13.53 8.45
N LEU A 326 23.90 -13.35 9.78
CA LEU A 326 23.73 -14.41 10.76
C LEU A 326 22.38 -14.28 11.46
N GLN A 327 21.32 -14.75 10.80
CA GLN A 327 19.97 -14.64 11.36
C GLN A 327 19.78 -15.44 12.66
N ASP A 328 20.55 -16.52 12.84
CA ASP A 328 20.55 -17.37 14.04
C ASP A 328 21.41 -16.85 15.19
N TRP A 329 21.82 -15.57 15.16
CA TRP A 329 22.55 -14.94 16.27
C TRP A 329 21.79 -15.01 17.60
N VAL A 330 20.47 -15.11 17.56
CA VAL A 330 19.56 -15.34 18.69
C VAL A 330 19.41 -16.82 19.09
N GLY A 331 20.10 -17.72 18.39
CA GLY A 331 19.93 -19.17 18.51
C GLY A 331 18.75 -19.69 17.67
N GLN A 332 18.49 -20.99 17.80
CA GLN A 332 17.43 -21.67 17.05
C GLN A 332 16.65 -22.64 17.93
N ARG A 333 15.41 -22.90 17.52
CA ARG A 333 14.56 -24.00 17.98
C ARG A 333 14.16 -24.89 16.81
N SER A 334 13.79 -26.12 17.12
CA SER A 334 13.18 -27.03 16.14
C SER A 334 11.67 -26.98 16.29
N THR A 335 10.98 -26.79 15.17
CA THR A 335 9.51 -26.81 15.06
C THR A 335 9.09 -27.81 13.98
N SER A 336 7.79 -28.08 13.83
CA SER A 336 7.25 -28.95 12.77
C SER A 336 7.53 -28.39 11.36
N PHE A 337 7.73 -27.08 11.24
CA PHE A 337 8.14 -26.39 10.01
C PHE A 337 9.66 -26.33 9.80
N GLY A 338 10.48 -26.87 10.71
CA GLY A 338 11.93 -26.93 10.60
C GLY A 338 12.67 -26.10 11.67
N LYS A 339 13.90 -25.69 11.37
CA LYS A 339 14.71 -24.87 12.28
C LYS A 339 14.27 -23.41 12.20
N GLN A 340 13.81 -22.86 13.31
CA GLN A 340 13.34 -21.48 13.42
C GLN A 340 14.14 -20.70 14.47
N LEU A 341 14.06 -19.38 14.41
CA LEU A 341 14.77 -18.49 15.32
C LEU A 341 14.05 -18.36 16.66
N TRP A 342 14.80 -18.12 17.73
CA TRP A 342 14.23 -17.60 18.97
C TRP A 342 13.87 -16.13 18.78
N TRP A 343 12.59 -15.77 18.79
CA TRP A 343 12.15 -14.37 18.69
C TRP A 343 12.28 -13.67 20.05
N ASN A 344 13.50 -13.64 20.56
CA ASN A 344 13.95 -12.88 21.71
C ASN A 344 15.33 -12.32 21.31
N TRP A 345 15.36 -11.02 21.00
CA TRP A 345 16.48 -10.35 20.32
C TRP A 345 17.71 -10.12 21.22
N GLU A 346 18.28 -11.21 21.72
CA GLU A 346 19.53 -11.26 22.48
C GLU A 346 20.53 -12.21 21.82
N LEU A 347 21.83 -11.93 21.98
CA LEU A 347 22.88 -12.81 21.47
C LEU A 347 22.86 -14.15 22.23
N ASP A 348 22.73 -15.25 21.49
CA ASP A 348 22.84 -16.60 22.03
C ASP A 348 24.31 -17.00 22.14
N ARG A 349 24.83 -16.94 23.37
CA ARG A 349 26.24 -17.26 23.67
C ARG A 349 26.56 -18.74 23.72
N GLU A 350 25.57 -19.64 23.66
CA GLU A 350 25.87 -21.07 23.47
C GLU A 350 26.04 -21.38 21.98
N ARG A 351 25.27 -20.72 21.12
CA ARG A 351 25.38 -20.83 19.66
C ARG A 351 26.59 -20.06 19.11
N TYR A 352 26.87 -18.88 19.66
CA TYR A 352 27.99 -18.01 19.28
C TYR A 352 28.84 -17.61 20.51
N PRO A 353 29.52 -18.58 21.16
CA PRO A 353 30.39 -18.32 22.33
C PRO A 353 31.46 -17.27 22.06
N ASP A 354 32.10 -17.31 20.90
CA ASP A 354 33.22 -16.44 20.54
C ASP A 354 32.81 -15.28 19.62
N TRP A 355 31.60 -14.76 19.78
CA TRP A 355 31.03 -13.71 18.92
C TRP A 355 31.93 -12.50 18.73
N ASP A 356 32.52 -11.98 19.82
CA ASP A 356 33.35 -10.78 19.78
C ASP A 356 34.66 -11.03 19.03
N ALA A 357 35.25 -12.23 19.16
CA ALA A 357 36.43 -12.64 18.41
C ALA A 357 36.11 -12.84 16.93
N LEU A 358 35.01 -13.53 16.61
CA LEU A 358 34.54 -13.72 15.24
C LEU A 358 34.33 -12.36 14.55
N ARG A 359 33.68 -11.40 15.22
CA ARG A 359 33.48 -10.05 14.70
C ARG A 359 34.81 -9.35 14.44
N ALA A 360 35.78 -9.46 15.36
CA ALA A 360 37.09 -8.84 15.21
C ALA A 360 37.89 -9.45 14.05
N GLU A 361 37.85 -10.78 13.90
CA GLU A 361 38.50 -11.50 12.80
C GLU A 361 37.93 -11.09 11.43
N LEU A 362 36.60 -11.05 11.29
CA LEU A 362 35.95 -10.61 10.06
C LEU A 362 36.27 -9.13 9.75
N ALA A 363 36.19 -8.27 10.77
CA ALA A 363 36.49 -6.84 10.61
C ALA A 363 37.94 -6.56 10.21
N ALA A 364 38.89 -7.43 10.56
CA ALA A 364 40.29 -7.29 10.15
C ALA A 364 40.48 -7.43 8.62
N ASP A 365 39.54 -8.11 7.95
CA ASP A 365 39.48 -8.25 6.49
C ASP A 365 38.39 -7.34 5.86
N ASP A 366 37.91 -6.33 6.58
CA ASP A 366 36.76 -5.45 6.22
C ASP A 366 35.44 -6.20 5.94
N VAL A 367 35.31 -7.43 6.44
CA VAL A 367 34.06 -8.20 6.35
C VAL A 367 33.16 -7.82 7.52
N ARG A 368 31.94 -7.37 7.20
CA ARG A 368 30.94 -6.95 8.20
C ARG A 368 30.12 -8.12 8.73
N LEU A 369 29.51 -7.90 9.89
CA LEU A 369 28.55 -8.82 10.47
C LEU A 369 27.17 -8.16 10.51
N MET A 370 26.19 -8.83 9.92
CA MET A 370 24.78 -8.43 9.93
C MET A 370 23.94 -9.42 10.73
N VAL A 371 22.90 -8.92 11.41
CA VAL A 371 22.00 -9.71 12.26
C VAL A 371 20.55 -9.60 11.78
N TYR A 372 19.64 -10.29 12.46
CA TYR A 372 18.21 -10.26 12.18
C TYR A 372 17.41 -9.74 13.38
N VAL A 373 16.37 -8.96 13.11
CA VAL A 373 15.40 -8.48 14.10
C VAL A 373 14.05 -8.28 13.40
N SER A 374 12.96 -8.40 14.15
CA SER A 374 11.61 -8.04 13.69
C SER A 374 10.85 -7.37 14.86
N PRO A 375 9.69 -6.71 14.61
CA PRO A 375 8.92 -6.08 15.68
C PRO A 375 8.16 -7.08 16.57
N PHE A 376 8.33 -8.39 16.32
CA PHE A 376 7.69 -9.44 17.11
C PHE A 376 8.62 -9.92 18.23
N ILE A 377 8.02 -10.27 19.37
CA ILE A 377 8.72 -10.88 20.51
C ILE A 377 7.89 -12.06 21.02
N ALA A 378 8.49 -13.24 21.11
CA ALA A 378 7.84 -14.45 21.60
C ALA A 378 8.08 -14.64 23.09
N ASP A 379 7.08 -15.17 23.79
CA ASP A 379 7.30 -15.69 25.14
C ASP A 379 8.08 -16.99 25.07
N VAL A 380 9.35 -16.92 25.48
CA VAL A 380 10.29 -18.05 25.42
C VAL A 380 10.78 -18.48 26.80
N ALA A 381 10.20 -17.94 27.88
CA ALA A 381 10.67 -18.13 29.25
C ALA A 381 10.83 -19.61 29.63
N ALA A 382 9.85 -20.42 29.25
CA ALA A 382 9.83 -21.86 29.54
C ALA A 382 10.51 -22.71 28.46
N LEU A 383 10.95 -22.11 27.35
CA LEU A 383 11.37 -22.84 26.15
C LEU A 383 12.86 -22.67 25.82
N LYS A 384 13.43 -21.49 26.07
CA LYS A 384 14.83 -21.19 25.75
C LYS A 384 15.71 -21.49 26.98
N PRO A 385 16.53 -22.55 26.97
CA PRO A 385 17.26 -23.02 28.16
C PRO A 385 18.32 -22.03 28.66
N ASN A 386 18.87 -21.24 27.75
CA ASN A 386 19.96 -20.28 27.99
C ASN A 386 19.46 -18.83 27.83
N LEU A 387 18.22 -18.57 28.25
CA LEU A 387 17.63 -17.24 28.27
C LEU A 387 18.35 -16.35 29.30
N ARG A 388 18.80 -15.17 28.89
CA ARG A 388 19.44 -14.20 29.81
C ARG A 388 18.56 -13.00 30.08
N ARG A 389 17.84 -12.53 29.05
CA ARG A 389 16.93 -11.40 29.12
C ARG A 389 15.60 -11.79 28.49
N ASN A 390 14.51 -11.62 29.22
CA ASN A 390 13.17 -11.94 28.75
C ASN A 390 12.48 -10.68 28.20
N LEU A 391 12.68 -10.40 26.91
CA LEU A 391 12.13 -9.20 26.28
C LEU A 391 10.60 -9.21 26.24
N PHE A 392 9.98 -10.39 26.15
CA PHE A 392 8.52 -10.50 26.15
C PHE A 392 7.95 -10.06 27.50
N LEU A 393 8.52 -10.55 28.60
CA LEU A 393 8.09 -10.17 29.95
C LEU A 393 8.30 -8.67 30.21
N GLU A 394 9.46 -8.14 29.83
CA GLU A 394 9.75 -6.70 29.95
C GLU A 394 8.73 -5.85 29.16
N ALA A 395 8.50 -6.19 27.89
CA ALA A 395 7.55 -5.47 27.04
C ALA A 395 6.11 -5.58 27.56
N SER A 396 5.71 -6.76 28.04
CA SER A 396 4.39 -7.00 28.63
C SER A 396 4.18 -6.17 29.90
N GLN A 397 5.14 -6.18 30.83
CA GLN A 397 5.08 -5.41 32.08
C GLN A 397 5.09 -3.90 31.86
N ALA A 398 5.84 -3.43 30.86
CA ALA A 398 5.89 -2.02 30.49
C ALA A 398 4.70 -1.56 29.63
N GLY A 399 3.85 -2.51 29.18
CA GLY A 399 2.70 -2.20 28.33
C GLY A 399 3.05 -1.82 26.89
N TYR A 400 4.19 -2.29 26.37
CA TYR A 400 4.70 -2.01 25.01
C TYR A 400 4.22 -2.98 23.93
N LEU A 401 3.37 -3.95 24.27
CA LEU A 401 2.79 -4.89 23.30
C LEU A 401 1.39 -4.43 22.91
N VAL A 402 1.04 -4.64 21.64
CA VAL A 402 -0.35 -4.52 21.15
C VAL A 402 -1.25 -5.39 22.04
N LYS A 403 -2.43 -4.88 22.38
CA LYS A 403 -3.36 -5.51 23.33
C LYS A 403 -4.61 -6.05 22.65
N GLY A 404 -5.13 -7.15 23.19
CA GLY A 404 -6.46 -7.66 22.87
C GLY A 404 -7.56 -6.86 23.56
N ALA A 405 -8.82 -7.21 23.25
CA ALA A 405 -9.99 -6.54 23.82
C ALA A 405 -10.11 -6.67 25.35
N ASP A 406 -9.49 -7.70 25.94
CA ASP A 406 -9.42 -7.93 27.39
C ASP A 406 -8.22 -7.21 28.05
N GLY A 407 -7.43 -6.47 27.28
CA GLY A 407 -6.25 -5.74 27.74
C GLY A 407 -4.97 -6.58 27.87
N SER A 408 -5.04 -7.89 27.62
CA SER A 408 -3.86 -8.76 27.60
C SER A 408 -3.03 -8.57 26.31
N PRO A 409 -1.73 -8.92 26.29
CA PRO A 409 -0.95 -8.88 25.06
C PRO A 409 -1.60 -9.72 23.95
N TYR A 410 -1.78 -9.12 22.77
CA TYR A 410 -2.32 -9.79 21.60
C TYR A 410 -1.24 -10.68 20.98
N LEU A 411 -1.43 -12.01 21.08
CA LEU A 411 -0.48 -12.99 20.57
C LEU A 411 -0.90 -13.47 19.18
N ILE A 412 -0.02 -13.25 18.20
CA ILE A 412 -0.24 -13.67 16.81
C ILE A 412 0.41 -15.03 16.59
N GLN A 413 -0.41 -16.00 16.17
CA GLN A 413 0.07 -17.33 15.79
C GLN A 413 0.83 -17.23 14.46
N ASN A 414 2.14 -17.50 14.49
CA ASN A 414 2.97 -17.46 13.28
C ASN A 414 3.10 -18.84 12.65
N THR A 415 3.63 -19.81 13.40
CA THR A 415 3.73 -21.21 12.96
C THR A 415 3.31 -22.14 14.10
N ASP A 416 4.27 -22.69 14.82
CA ASP A 416 4.07 -23.54 16.01
C ASP A 416 4.22 -22.76 17.31
N PHE A 417 4.36 -21.45 17.22
CA PHE A 417 4.46 -20.54 18.35
C PHE A 417 3.72 -19.23 18.05
N SER A 418 3.36 -18.53 19.12
CA SER A 418 2.77 -17.20 19.07
C SER A 418 3.80 -16.14 19.49
N ALA A 419 3.63 -14.91 19.01
CA ALA A 419 4.44 -13.78 19.42
C ALA A 419 3.58 -12.54 19.63
N GLY A 420 3.96 -11.71 20.59
CA GLY A 420 3.43 -10.36 20.74
C GLY A 420 4.05 -9.44 19.70
N LEU A 421 3.30 -8.43 19.28
CA LEU A 421 3.77 -7.35 18.42
C LEU A 421 4.06 -6.12 19.28
N LEU A 422 5.23 -5.51 19.09
CA LEU A 422 5.52 -4.21 19.71
C LEU A 422 4.55 -3.15 19.18
N ASP A 423 3.98 -2.37 20.09
CA ASP A 423 3.17 -1.20 19.76
C ASP A 423 4.09 -0.03 19.42
N LEU A 424 4.10 0.37 18.14
CA LEU A 424 4.94 1.46 17.62
C LEU A 424 4.15 2.75 17.41
N THR A 425 2.92 2.84 17.92
CA THR A 425 1.99 3.97 17.69
C THR A 425 2.17 5.15 18.65
#